data_AF-A0A246FQ54-F1
#
_entry.id   AF-A0A246FQ54-F1
#
_cell.length_a   1.000
_cell.length_b   1.000
_cell.length_c   1.000
_cell.angle_alpha   90.00
_cell.angle_beta   90.00
_cell.angle_gamma   90.00
#
_symmetry.space_group_name_H-M   'P 1'
#
loop_
_entity.id
_entity.type
_entity.pdbx_description
1 polymer ?
#
loop_
_entity_poly.entity_id
_entity_poly.type
_entity_poly.pdbx_seq_one_letter_code
_entity_poly.pdbx_strand_id
1 'polypeptide(L)' 'MPWPISPATRRFVAWLFLTGGFLLLLGVGLQLWIMYAEYQRLGQSGVGSTALVVRLIMLVAAVMMLRYGWRERRGNDTVD' A
#
# COMPACT_ATOMS: atom_id res chain seq x y z
N MET A 1 -25.82 -3.64 14.57
CA MET A 1 -25.05 -3.53 15.81
C MET A 1 -23.59 -3.80 15.49
N PRO A 2 -22.68 -2.81 15.44
CA PRO A 2 -21.28 -3.13 15.41
C PRO A 2 -20.76 -3.06 16.84
N TRP A 3 -20.67 -4.24 17.45
CA TRP A 3 -19.89 -4.49 18.66
C TRP A 3 -18.53 -3.80 18.50
N PRO A 4 -18.12 -2.88 19.40
CA PRO A 4 -16.84 -2.20 19.23
C PRO A 4 -15.76 -3.28 19.25
N ILE A 5 -15.10 -3.45 18.12
CA ILE A 5 -13.88 -4.24 18.01
C ILE A 5 -12.99 -3.82 19.17
N SER A 6 -12.54 -4.79 19.99
CA SER A 6 -11.74 -4.48 21.17
C SER A 6 -10.58 -3.56 20.77
N PRO A 7 -10.20 -2.56 21.60
CA PRO A 7 -9.11 -1.64 21.26
C PRO A 7 -7.81 -2.36 20.85
N ALA A 8 -7.57 -3.54 21.42
CA ALA A 8 -6.45 -4.41 21.07
C ALA A 8 -6.56 -4.95 19.63
N THR A 9 -7.71 -5.51 19.25
CA THR A 9 -7.95 -6.03 17.89
C THR A 9 -7.83 -4.92 16.84
N ARG A 10 -8.32 -3.71 17.16
CA ARG A 10 -8.23 -2.53 16.29
C ARG A 10 -6.78 -2.11 16.02
N ARG A 11 -5.95 -2.06 17.07
CA ARG A 11 -4.50 -1.80 16.96
C ARG A 11 -3.81 -2.87 16.13
N PHE A 12 -4.16 -4.14 16.32
CA PHE A 12 -3.60 -5.25 15.54
C PHE A 12 -3.93 -5.12 14.04
N VAL A 13 -5.19 -4.84 13.70
CA VAL A 13 -5.61 -4.58 12.31
C VAL A 13 -4.84 -3.39 11.73
N ALA A 14 -4.68 -2.30 12.49
CA ALA A 14 -3.88 -1.15 12.05
C ALA A 14 -2.42 -1.53 11.72
N TRP A 15 -1.79 -2.38 12.55
CA TRP A 15 -0.46 -2.93 12.28
C TRP A 15 -0.44 -3.78 11.02
N LEU A 16 -1.41 -4.67 10.82
CA LEU A 16 -1.48 -5.48 9.60
C LEU A 16 -1.58 -4.63 8.33
N PHE A 17 -2.43 -3.59 8.34
CA PHE A 17 -2.57 -2.66 7.22
C PHE A 17 -1.30 -1.86 6.96
N LEU A 18 -0.59 -1.44 8.00
CA LEU A 18 0.68 -0.72 7.85
C LEU A 18 1.77 -1.62 7.29
N THR A 19 1.94 -2.82 7.83
CA THR A 19 2.96 -3.76 7.36
C THR A 19 2.65 -4.24 5.93
N GLY A 20 1.39 -4.60 5.66
CA GLY A 20 0.95 -5.01 4.32
C GLY A 20 1.10 -3.88 3.29
N GLY A 21 0.66 -2.67 3.65
CA GLY A 21 0.82 -1.48 2.79
C GLY A 21 2.29 -1.15 2.51
N PHE A 22 3.16 -1.29 3.51
CA PHE A 22 4.60 -1.06 3.35
C PHE A 22 5.26 -2.11 2.44
N LEU A 23 4.96 -3.39 2.63
CA LEU A 23 5.47 -4.47 1.79
C LEU A 23 4.98 -4.32 0.34
N LEU A 24 3.70 -3.98 0.14
CA LEU A 24 3.15 -3.73 -1.18
C LEU A 24 3.83 -2.53 -1.85
N LEU A 25 4.07 -1.45 -1.11
CA LEU A 25 4.77 -0.27 -1.59
C LEU A 25 6.19 -0.63 -2.08
N LEU A 26 6.94 -1.40 -1.29
CA LEU A 26 8.27 -1.88 -1.68
C LEU A 26 8.22 -2.76 -2.93
N GLY A 27 7.29 -3.72 -2.98
CA GLY A 27 7.14 -4.61 -4.13
C GLY A 27 6.82 -3.87 -5.42
N VAL A 28 5.86 -2.94 -5.37
CA VAL A 28 5.50 -2.10 -6.53
C VAL A 28 6.64 -1.16 -6.91
N GLY A 29 7.34 -0.58 -5.94
CA GLY A 29 8.53 0.24 -6.18
C GLY A 29 9.61 -0.51 -6.96
N LEU A 30 9.90 -1.76 -6.56
CA LEU A 30 10.86 -2.62 -7.28
C LEU A 30 10.39 -2.94 -8.70
N GLN A 31 9.10 -3.22 -8.90
CA GLN A 31 8.55 -3.45 -10.24
C GLN A 31 8.66 -2.22 -11.16
N LEU A 32 8.43 -1.02 -10.62
CA LEU A 32 8.61 0.23 -11.35
C LEU A 32 10.08 0.46 -11.70
N TRP A 33 11.00 0.13 -10.79
CA TRP A 33 12.44 0.19 -11.06
C TRP A 33 12.87 -0.74 -12.20
N ILE A 34 12.39 -2.00 -12.18
CA ILE A 34 12.66 -2.96 -13.26
C ILE A 34 12.11 -2.45 -14.59
N MET A 35 10.87 -1.97 -14.60
CA MET A 35 10.25 -1.40 -15.80
C MET A 35 11.03 -0.19 -16.33
N TYR A 36 11.55 0.66 -15.45
CA TYR A 36 12.41 1.78 -15.84
C TYR A 36 13.73 1.28 -16.47
N ALA A 37 14.38 0.28 -15.87
CA ALA A 37 15.58 -0.33 -16.43
C ALA A 37 15.32 -0.98 -17.80
N GLU A 38 14.15 -1.58 -17.99
CA GLU A 38 13.72 -2.20 -19.24
C GLU A 38 13.42 -1.15 -20.32
N TYR A 39 12.77 -0.04 -19.95
CA TYR A 39 12.55 1.12 -20.81
C TYR A 39 13.87 1.71 -21.32
N GLN A 40 14.90 1.79 -20.46
CA GLN A 40 16.24 2.27 -20.86
C GLN A 40 16.93 1.32 -21.85
N ARG A 41 16.61 0.02 -21.85
CA ARG A 41 17.23 -0.97 -22.74
C ARG A 41 16.51 -1.14 -24.07
N LEU A 42 15.18 -1.19 -24.04
CA LEU A 42 14.34 -1.58 -25.18
C LEU A 42 13.53 -0.40 -25.74
N GLY A 43 13.52 0.75 -25.06
CA GLY A 43 12.68 1.90 -25.40
C GLY A 43 11.20 1.66 -25.06
N GLN A 44 10.30 2.34 -25.77
CA GLN A 44 8.85 2.28 -25.51
C GLN A 44 8.25 0.87 -25.66
N SER A 45 8.83 0.00 -26.49
CA SER A 45 8.36 -1.38 -26.66
C SER A 45 8.56 -2.24 -25.41
N GLY A 46 9.47 -1.84 -24.50
CA GLY A 46 9.68 -2.50 -23.21
C GLY A 46 8.59 -2.19 -22.16
N VAL A 47 7.66 -1.26 -22.44
CA VAL A 47 6.65 -0.83 -21.46
C VAL A 47 5.26 -1.28 -21.90
N GLY A 48 4.78 -2.38 -21.32
CA GLY A 48 3.40 -2.81 -21.48
C GLY A 48 2.42 -1.90 -20.75
N SER A 49 1.54 -1.21 -21.49
CA SER A 49 0.58 -0.24 -20.92
C SER A 49 -0.32 -0.84 -19.84
N THR A 50 -0.80 -2.07 -20.04
CA THR A 50 -1.64 -2.77 -19.05
C THR A 50 -0.87 -3.03 -17.75
N ALA A 51 0.38 -3.47 -17.83
CA ALA A 51 1.21 -3.73 -16.65
C ALA A 51 1.53 -2.43 -15.90
N LEU A 52 1.74 -1.32 -16.61
CA LEU A 52 1.92 0.00 -16.02
C LEU A 52 0.67 0.41 -15.21
N VAL A 53 -0.53 0.33 -15.80
CA VAL A 53 -1.78 0.70 -15.12
C VAL A 53 -1.99 -0.12 -13.85
N VAL A 54 -1.76 -1.44 -13.90
CA VAL A 54 -1.90 -2.32 -12.73
C VAL A 54 -0.91 -1.92 -11.62
N ARG A 55 0.35 -1.61 -11.95
CA ARG A 55 1.35 -1.11 -10.98
C ARG A 55 0.91 0.20 -10.33
N LEU A 56 0.32 1.11 -11.08
CA LEU A 56 -0.21 2.37 -10.55
C LEU A 56 -1.40 2.15 -9.60
N ILE A 57 -2.32 1.24 -9.93
CA ILE A 57 -3.44 0.88 -9.04
C ILE A 57 -2.91 0.27 -7.73
N MET A 58 -1.93 -0.64 -7.83
CA MET A 58 -1.30 -1.24 -6.65
C MET A 58 -0.56 -0.20 -5.79
N LEU A 59 0.07 0.81 -6.42
CA LEU A 59 0.68 1.93 -5.72
C LEU A 59 -0.36 2.73 -4.91
N VAL A 60 -1.50 3.05 -5.54
CA VAL A 60 -2.62 3.73 -4.86
C VAL A 60 -3.15 2.88 -3.70
N ALA A 61 -3.33 1.58 -3.92
CA ALA A 61 -3.78 0.65 -2.88
C ALA A 61 -2.80 0.61 -1.69
N ALA A 62 -1.49 0.55 -1.94
CA ALA A 62 -0.46 0.58 -0.90
C ALA A 62 -0.54 1.85 -0.05
N VAL A 63 -0.65 3.02 -0.70
CA VAL A 63 -0.78 4.31 0.00
C VAL A 63 -2.09 4.37 0.80
N MET A 64 -3.20 3.86 0.26
CA MET A 64 -4.47 3.81 0.98
C MET A 64 -4.40 2.90 2.22
N MET A 65 -3.76 1.74 2.12
CA MET A 65 -3.54 0.83 3.25
C MET A 65 -2.70 1.50 4.35
N LEU A 66 -1.62 2.18 3.97
CA LEU A 66 -0.79 2.94 4.90
C LEU A 66 -1.58 4.06 5.57
N ARG A 67 -2.35 4.82 4.80
CA ARG A 67 -3.20 5.91 5.31
C ARG A 67 -4.24 5.38 6.30
N TYR A 68 -4.89 4.26 5.98
CA TYR A 68 -5.89 3.63 6.85
C TYR A 68 -5.26 3.16 8.16
N GLY A 69 -4.20 2.35 8.11
CA GLY A 69 -3.55 1.86 9.32
C GLY A 69 -2.95 2.99 10.18
N TRP A 70 -2.50 4.08 9.55
CA TRP A 70 -2.03 5.27 10.27
C TRP A 70 -3.17 6.05 10.94
N ARG A 71 -4.31 6.21 10.27
CA ARG A 71 -5.51 6.85 10.84
C ARG A 71 -6.00 6.08 12.07
N GLU A 72 -6.00 4.77 11.99
CA GLU A 72 -6.49 3.89 13.04
C GLU A 72 -5.62 3.94 14.31
N ARG A 73 -4.33 4.25 14.18
CA ARG A 73 -3.46 4.52 15.34
C ARG A 73 -3.74 5.87 15.99
N ARG A 74 -3.94 6.92 15.20
CA ARG A 74 -4.21 8.28 15.72
C ARG A 74 -5.61 8.43 16.33
N GLY A 75 -6.58 7.65 15.88
CA GLY A 75 -7.95 7.64 16.43
C GLY A 75 -8.07 7.13 17.87
N ASN A 76 -6.97 6.74 18.52
CA ASN A 76 -6.94 6.26 19.90
C ASN A 76 -6.57 7.33 20.94
N ASP A 77 -6.20 8.56 20.53
CA ASP A 77 -5.78 9.62 21.46
C ASP A 77 -6.96 10.46 22.00
N THR A 78 -8.21 9.98 21.85
CA THR A 78 -9.43 10.71 22.27
C THR A 78 -10.33 9.91 23.22
N VAL A 79 -9.82 8.80 23.76
CA VAL A 79 -10.54 8.02 24.77
C VAL A 79 -9.64 7.91 25.99
N ASP A 80 -9.74 8.95 26.84
CA ASP A 80 -9.44 8.88 28.27
C ASP A 80 -10.43 7.93 28.98
#